data_AF-A0A9D6DCL3-F1
#
_entry.id   AF-A0A9D6DCL3-F1
#
_cell.length_a   1.000
_cell.length_b   1.000
_cell.length_c   1.000
_cell.angle_alpha   90.00
_cell.angle_beta   90.00
_cell.angle_gamma   90.00
#
_symmetry.space_group_name_H-M   'P 1'
#
loop_
_entity.id
_entity.type
_entity.pdbx_description
1 polymer ?
#
loop_
_entity_poly.entity_id
_entity_poly.type
_entity_poly.pdbx_seq_one_letter_code
_entity_poly.pdbx_strand_id
1 'polypeptide(L)'
;MRITPPHADPREAAPTVALHPGALVIDLMQPRRVLSSAPFGGGLVMSRYLVNSTVPGDFDGDVDTTIHAVLDRHGLAGKAVTCALTAVKVEHYRHARAVEEDVCATVYVTAGLSNLAAPGLSPLVPALPGTINVFALVAADLPDAALVETVQIITEVKARRLAGRLTPDGHPATGTSTDTVTVALLPGPSHAYAGAVTPVGRALARACDAALMLALPS
;
A
#
# COMPACT_ATOMS: atom_id res chain seq x y z
N MET A 1 15.01 25.71 25.65
CA MET A 1 15.37 24.34 26.08
C MET A 1 15.34 23.46 24.83
N ARG A 2 16.49 23.14 24.24
CA ARG A 2 16.58 22.27 23.05
C ARG A 2 16.46 20.83 23.52
N ILE A 3 15.37 20.16 23.16
CA ILE A 3 15.19 18.73 23.37
C ILE A 3 15.78 18.05 22.15
N THR A 4 16.92 17.39 22.32
CA THR A 4 17.48 16.48 21.33
C THR A 4 16.52 15.29 21.19
N PRO A 5 16.11 14.89 19.97
CA PRO A 5 15.28 13.70 19.82
C PRO A 5 16.05 12.46 20.31
N PRO A 6 15.36 11.44 20.84
CA PRO A 6 16.01 10.21 21.26
C PRO A 6 16.74 9.60 20.06
N HIS A 7 18.02 9.29 20.26
CA HIS A 7 18.83 8.57 19.28
C HIS A 7 18.11 7.29 18.87
N ALA A 8 17.72 7.18 17.60
CA ALA A 8 17.39 5.91 16.99
C ALA A 8 18.59 4.97 17.16
N ASP A 9 18.38 3.73 17.62
CA ASP A 9 19.43 2.73 17.73
C ASP A 9 20.10 2.54 16.35
N PRO A 10 21.41 2.78 16.19
CA PRO A 10 22.10 2.71 14.91
C PRO A 10 22.18 1.29 14.31
N ARG A 11 21.50 0.29 14.89
CA ARG A 11 21.49 -1.11 14.46
C ARG A 11 20.23 -1.57 13.71
N GLU A 12 19.22 -0.73 13.56
CA GLU A 12 18.00 -1.14 12.85
C GLU A 12 18.08 -0.73 11.37
N ALA A 13 18.29 -1.73 10.50
CA ALA A 13 18.45 -1.49 9.07
C ALA A 13 17.16 -0.92 8.46
N ALA A 14 17.29 0.16 7.69
CA ALA A 14 16.17 0.77 6.99
C ALA A 14 15.61 -0.19 5.91
N PRO A 15 14.29 -0.18 5.66
CA PRO A 15 13.70 -0.96 4.59
C PRO A 15 14.36 -0.69 3.24
N THR A 16 14.53 -1.73 2.44
CA THR A 16 15.08 -1.63 1.09
C THR A 16 13.99 -1.90 0.06
N VAL A 17 14.12 -1.27 -1.11
CA VAL A 17 13.19 -1.41 -2.22
C VAL A 17 13.97 -1.86 -3.44
N ALA A 18 13.58 -3.00 -4.00
CA ALA A 18 14.19 -3.58 -5.18
C ALA A 18 13.14 -3.79 -6.27
N LEU A 19 13.49 -3.37 -7.48
CA LEU A 19 12.72 -3.66 -8.69
C LEU A 19 13.35 -4.89 -9.35
N HIS A 20 12.60 -5.98 -9.37
CA HIS A 20 12.92 -7.20 -10.10
C HIS A 20 12.05 -7.28 -11.36
N PRO A 21 12.42 -8.12 -12.35
CA PRO A 21 11.57 -8.34 -13.52
C PRO A 21 10.14 -8.73 -13.12
N GLY A 22 9.18 -7.83 -13.34
CA GLY A 22 7.77 -8.03 -13.00
C GLY A 22 7.40 -7.97 -11.51
N ALA A 23 8.31 -7.56 -10.61
CA ALA A 23 7.99 -7.43 -9.19
C ALA A 23 8.68 -6.25 -8.51
N LEU A 24 7.91 -5.46 -7.76
CA LEU A 24 8.42 -4.53 -6.76
C LEU A 24 8.48 -5.27 -5.42
N VAL A 25 9.67 -5.36 -4.83
CA VAL A 25 9.90 -6.04 -3.54
C VAL A 25 10.42 -5.03 -2.52
N ILE A 26 9.75 -4.95 -1.37
CA ILE A 26 10.16 -4.16 -0.23
C ILE A 26 10.60 -5.13 0.88
N ASP A 27 11.89 -5.16 1.24
CA ASP A 27 12.38 -5.90 2.41
C ASP A 27 12.33 -4.96 3.63
N LEU A 28 11.49 -5.29 4.61
CA LEU A 28 11.37 -4.58 5.88
C LEU A 28 12.52 -4.88 6.85
N MET A 29 13.52 -5.61 6.37
CA MET A 29 14.76 -6.07 7.04
C MET A 29 14.53 -7.12 8.13
N GLN A 30 13.38 -7.08 8.80
CA GLN A 30 12.91 -8.06 9.77
C GLN A 30 11.38 -8.18 9.68
N PRO A 31 10.78 -9.26 10.21
CA PRO A 31 9.33 -9.34 10.31
C PRO A 31 8.74 -8.15 11.07
N ARG A 32 7.75 -7.48 10.48
CA ARG A 32 7.01 -6.34 11.04
C ARG A 32 5.52 -6.64 11.08
N ARG A 33 4.78 -5.91 11.93
CA ARG A 33 3.32 -5.89 11.91
C ARG A 33 2.85 -5.21 10.63
N VAL A 34 1.98 -5.89 9.90
CA VAL A 34 1.40 -5.44 8.64
C VAL A 34 -0.10 -5.65 8.69
N LEU A 35 -0.86 -4.64 8.28
CA LEU A 35 -2.29 -4.76 7.98
C LEU A 35 -2.47 -4.62 6.47
N SER A 36 -3.09 -5.61 5.83
CA SER A 36 -3.22 -5.61 4.37
C SER A 36 -4.53 -6.21 3.88
N SER A 37 -5.03 -5.68 2.76
CA SER A 37 -6.11 -6.30 1.98
C SER A 37 -5.61 -7.14 0.81
N ALA A 38 -4.30 -7.44 0.75
CA ALA A 38 -3.71 -8.22 -0.32
C ALA A 38 -4.23 -9.66 -0.33
N PRO A 39 -4.35 -10.30 -1.52
CA PRO A 39 -4.87 -11.66 -1.63
C PRO A 39 -3.99 -12.70 -0.93
N PHE A 40 -2.67 -12.48 -0.83
CA PHE A 40 -1.75 -13.38 -0.14
C PHE A 40 -1.06 -12.67 1.03
N GLY A 41 -1.08 -13.31 2.20
CA GLY A 41 -0.53 -12.72 3.42
C GLY A 41 -1.25 -11.43 3.82
N GLY A 42 -2.55 -11.34 3.52
CA GLY A 42 -3.45 -10.27 3.97
C GLY A 42 -3.94 -10.45 5.41
N GLY A 43 -4.72 -9.49 5.89
CA GLY A 43 -5.13 -9.37 7.29
C GLY A 43 -4.08 -8.67 8.15
N LEU A 44 -4.18 -8.86 9.48
CA LEU A 44 -3.16 -8.42 10.44
C LEU A 44 -2.14 -9.53 10.64
N VAL A 45 -0.94 -9.35 10.09
CA VAL A 45 0.08 -10.41 10.02
C VAL A 45 1.47 -9.88 10.39
N MET A 46 2.40 -10.81 10.60
CA MET A 46 3.83 -10.51 10.59
C MET A 46 4.38 -10.78 9.20
N SER A 47 4.99 -9.78 8.57
CA SER A 47 5.58 -9.90 7.23
C SER A 47 6.96 -9.25 7.21
N ARG A 48 7.90 -9.88 6.50
CA ARG A 48 9.21 -9.28 6.24
C ARG A 48 9.26 -8.65 4.85
N TYR A 49 8.62 -9.28 3.86
CA TYR A 49 8.65 -8.79 2.48
C TYR A 49 7.25 -8.36 2.05
N LEU A 50 7.18 -7.17 1.45
CA LEU A 50 5.99 -6.72 0.76
C LEU A 50 6.27 -6.82 -0.74
N VAL A 51 5.37 -7.45 -1.48
CA VAL A 51 5.55 -7.69 -2.91
C VAL A 51 4.35 -7.15 -3.67
N ASN A 52 4.61 -6.42 -4.74
CA ASN A 52 3.61 -6.05 -5.73
C ASN A 52 4.08 -6.62 -7.07
N SER A 53 3.36 -7.58 -7.64
CA SER A 53 3.79 -8.31 -8.83
C SER A 53 2.88 -8.03 -10.03
N THR A 54 3.50 -7.85 -11.19
CA THR A 54 2.79 -7.61 -12.46
C THR A 54 2.23 -8.91 -12.99
N VAL A 55 0.94 -8.92 -13.31
CA VAL A 55 0.26 -9.96 -14.09
C VAL A 55 -0.19 -9.40 -15.44
N PRO A 56 -0.49 -10.25 -16.44
CA PRO A 56 -1.11 -9.82 -17.68
C PRO A 56 -2.40 -9.02 -17.45
N GLY A 57 -2.77 -8.15 -18.37
CA GLY A 57 -4.01 -7.38 -18.27
C GLY A 57 -5.24 -8.29 -18.28
N ASP A 58 -5.23 -9.34 -19.08
CA ASP A 58 -6.29 -10.33 -19.17
C ASP A 58 -6.15 -11.47 -18.14
N PHE A 59 -5.48 -11.22 -17.01
CA PHE A 59 -5.24 -12.24 -15.99
C PHE A 59 -6.55 -12.84 -15.46
N ASP A 60 -6.76 -14.12 -15.74
CA ASP A 60 -7.87 -14.97 -15.30
C ASP A 60 -7.37 -16.20 -14.51
N GLY A 61 -6.07 -16.23 -14.20
CA GLY A 61 -5.42 -17.36 -13.55
C GLY A 61 -5.72 -17.47 -12.05
N ASP A 62 -5.38 -18.62 -11.48
CA ASP A 62 -5.45 -18.85 -10.05
C ASP A 62 -4.44 -17.95 -9.30
N VAL A 63 -4.95 -17.14 -8.37
CA VAL A 63 -4.17 -16.12 -7.65
C VAL A 63 -3.11 -16.76 -6.78
N ASP A 64 -3.47 -17.82 -6.06
CA ASP A 64 -2.55 -18.49 -5.13
C ASP A 64 -1.40 -19.14 -5.89
N THR A 65 -1.69 -19.92 -6.93
CA THR A 65 -0.67 -20.57 -7.79
C THR A 65 0.26 -19.53 -8.40
N THR A 66 -0.30 -18.41 -8.89
CA THR A 66 0.47 -17.31 -9.49
C THR A 66 1.43 -16.70 -8.48
N ILE A 67 0.95 -16.43 -7.26
CA ILE A 67 1.77 -15.83 -6.20
C ILE A 67 2.88 -16.79 -5.78
N HIS A 68 2.60 -18.08 -5.56
CA HIS A 68 3.64 -19.06 -5.22
C HIS A 68 4.76 -19.09 -6.26
N ALA A 69 4.42 -19.07 -7.56
CA ALA A 69 5.40 -19.01 -8.64
C ALA A 69 6.24 -17.71 -8.62
N VAL A 70 5.63 -16.57 -8.25
CA VAL A 70 6.35 -15.30 -8.03
C VAL A 70 7.32 -15.42 -6.86
N LEU A 71 6.89 -16.00 -5.74
CA LEU A 71 7.73 -16.16 -4.55
C LEU A 71 8.91 -17.09 -4.83
N ASP A 72 8.70 -18.21 -5.51
CA ASP A 72 9.76 -19.13 -5.91
C ASP A 72 10.79 -18.43 -6.80
N ARG A 73 10.32 -17.70 -7.82
CA ARG A 73 11.16 -16.98 -8.80
C ARG A 73 12.09 -15.95 -8.13
N HIS A 74 11.63 -15.30 -7.07
CA HIS A 74 12.39 -14.28 -6.35
C HIS A 74 13.08 -14.82 -5.08
N GLY A 75 13.08 -16.14 -4.86
CA GLY A 75 13.71 -16.76 -3.70
C GLY A 75 13.06 -16.35 -2.37
N LEU A 76 11.75 -16.10 -2.38
CA LEU A 76 10.93 -15.69 -1.24
C LEU A 76 10.04 -16.82 -0.71
N ALA A 77 10.06 -18.00 -1.33
CA ALA A 77 9.34 -19.18 -0.88
C ALA A 77 9.64 -19.50 0.60
N GLY A 78 8.60 -19.80 1.38
CA GLY A 78 8.70 -20.09 2.81
C GLY A 78 9.05 -18.90 3.71
N LYS A 79 9.19 -17.67 3.15
CA LYS A 79 9.39 -16.45 3.95
C LYS A 79 8.05 -15.83 4.35
N ALA A 80 8.08 -14.94 5.35
CA ALA A 80 6.93 -14.12 5.73
C ALA A 80 6.73 -13.01 4.68
N VAL A 81 5.69 -13.17 3.83
CA VAL A 81 5.43 -12.29 2.69
C VAL A 81 3.97 -11.85 2.66
N THR A 82 3.75 -10.58 2.31
CA THR A 82 2.44 -10.04 1.90
C THR A 82 2.55 -9.66 0.43
N CYS A 83 1.71 -10.23 -0.42
CA CYS A 83 1.84 -10.11 -1.88
C CYS A 83 0.53 -9.65 -2.53
N ALA A 84 0.60 -8.55 -3.27
CA ALA A 84 -0.45 -8.07 -4.15
C ALA A 84 -0.09 -8.32 -5.62
N LEU A 85 -1.11 -8.45 -6.45
CA LEU A 85 -0.99 -8.53 -7.91
C LEU A 85 -1.49 -7.23 -8.55
N THR A 86 -0.93 -6.88 -9.70
CA THR A 86 -1.34 -5.70 -10.46
C THR A 86 -1.20 -5.93 -11.96
N ALA A 87 -2.15 -5.43 -12.75
CA ALA A 87 -2.01 -5.35 -14.21
C ALA A 87 -1.11 -4.19 -14.65
N VAL A 88 -0.72 -3.32 -13.72
CA VAL A 88 0.18 -2.19 -13.97
C VAL A 88 1.62 -2.69 -13.94
N LYS A 89 2.40 -2.33 -14.94
CA LYS A 89 3.86 -2.53 -14.92
C LYS A 89 4.45 -1.91 -13.66
N VAL A 90 4.98 -2.74 -12.76
CA VAL A 90 5.47 -2.31 -11.45
C VAL A 90 6.61 -1.30 -11.54
N GLU A 91 7.32 -1.23 -12.67
CA GLU A 91 8.32 -0.21 -12.98
C GLU A 91 7.74 1.21 -12.99
N HIS A 92 6.42 1.34 -13.18
CA HIS A 92 5.70 2.61 -13.15
C HIS A 92 5.25 3.00 -11.74
N TYR A 93 5.67 2.27 -10.69
CA TYR A 93 5.36 2.68 -9.33
C TYR A 93 5.84 4.11 -9.07
N ARG A 94 5.08 4.82 -8.23
CA ARG A 94 5.47 6.12 -7.70
C ARG A 94 5.52 6.02 -6.19
N HIS A 95 6.34 6.86 -5.59
CA HIS A 95 6.40 6.94 -4.15
C HIS A 95 6.54 8.37 -3.70
N ALA A 96 6.11 8.62 -2.47
CA ALA A 96 6.34 9.87 -1.79
C ALA A 96 6.54 9.60 -0.30
N ARG A 97 7.24 10.54 0.34
CA ARG A 97 7.53 10.52 1.76
C ARG A 97 7.04 11.81 2.38
N ALA A 98 6.45 11.72 3.57
CA ALA A 98 6.07 12.87 4.36
C ALA A 98 6.43 12.65 5.83
N VAL A 99 6.70 13.75 6.51
CA VAL A 99 6.97 13.80 7.95
C VAL A 99 5.99 14.80 8.55
N GLU A 100 5.33 14.39 9.63
CA GLU A 100 4.51 15.27 10.47
C GLU A 100 4.91 15.03 11.91
N GLU A 101 5.38 16.09 12.58
CA GLU A 101 5.95 16.01 13.92
C GLU A 101 7.05 14.93 14.01
N ASP A 102 6.83 13.87 14.78
CA ASP A 102 7.73 12.76 15.04
C ASP A 102 7.46 11.52 14.17
N VAL A 103 6.44 11.56 13.31
CA VAL A 103 6.04 10.43 12.45
C VAL A 103 6.49 10.63 11.00
N CYS A 104 7.08 9.57 10.44
CA CYS A 104 7.45 9.51 9.03
C CYS A 104 6.64 8.41 8.32
N ALA A 105 6.03 8.75 7.18
CA ALA A 105 5.38 7.79 6.30
C ALA A 105 5.99 7.83 4.90
N THR A 106 6.22 6.65 4.31
CA THR A 106 6.60 6.48 2.91
C THR A 106 5.58 5.60 2.22
N VAL A 107 5.01 6.07 1.11
CA VAL A 107 3.94 5.37 0.40
C VAL A 107 4.37 5.09 -1.03
N TYR A 108 4.18 3.85 -1.47
CA TYR A 108 4.43 3.34 -2.82
C TYR A 108 3.08 3.00 -3.47
N VAL A 109 2.90 3.42 -4.71
CA VAL A 109 1.64 3.26 -5.45
C VAL A 109 1.89 2.76 -6.85
N THR A 110 1.12 1.76 -7.28
CA THR A 110 0.86 1.46 -8.70
C THR A 110 -0.61 1.70 -8.97
N ALA A 111 -0.94 2.46 -10.01
CA ALA A 111 -2.32 2.83 -10.31
C ALA A 111 -2.67 2.56 -11.79
N GLY A 112 -3.69 1.74 -12.00
CA GLY A 112 -4.34 1.50 -13.29
C GLY A 112 -5.82 1.82 -13.15
N LEU A 113 -6.37 2.65 -14.05
CA LEU A 113 -7.73 3.20 -13.94
C LEU A 113 -8.71 2.64 -14.96
N SER A 114 -8.39 1.52 -15.61
CA SER A 114 -9.20 0.92 -16.67
C SER A 114 -10.54 0.35 -16.19
N ASN A 115 -10.72 0.17 -14.88
CA ASN A 115 -11.90 -0.40 -14.24
C ASN A 115 -12.31 0.38 -12.97
N LEU A 116 -12.39 1.71 -13.12
CA LEU A 116 -12.92 2.57 -12.06
C LEU A 116 -14.26 2.02 -11.53
N ALA A 117 -14.36 1.92 -10.22
CA ALA A 117 -15.48 1.31 -9.52
C ALA A 117 -16.02 2.21 -8.39
N ALA A 118 -17.31 2.03 -8.12
CA ALA A 118 -18.05 2.64 -7.03
C ALA A 118 -18.69 1.52 -6.20
N PRO A 119 -18.21 1.28 -4.95
CA PRO A 119 -18.73 0.23 -4.09
C PRO A 119 -20.26 0.29 -3.93
N GLY A 120 -20.94 -0.84 -4.17
CA GLY A 120 -22.40 -0.94 -4.08
C GLY A 120 -23.18 -0.38 -5.27
N LEU A 121 -22.51 0.23 -6.25
CA LEU A 121 -23.14 0.81 -7.45
C LEU A 121 -22.64 0.17 -8.75
N SER A 122 -21.34 -0.11 -8.85
CA SER A 122 -20.76 -0.81 -10.00
C SER A 122 -21.27 -2.26 -10.13
N PRO A 123 -21.31 -2.82 -11.35
CA PRO A 123 -21.72 -4.20 -11.58
C PRO A 123 -20.77 -5.20 -10.90
N LEU A 124 -21.27 -6.42 -10.66
CA LEU A 124 -20.53 -7.47 -9.95
C LEU A 124 -19.25 -7.93 -10.67
N VAL A 125 -19.16 -7.77 -11.99
CA VAL A 125 -17.99 -8.17 -12.77
C VAL A 125 -17.47 -6.97 -13.56
N PRO A 126 -16.20 -6.58 -13.38
CA PRO A 126 -15.60 -5.51 -14.16
C PRO A 126 -15.35 -5.97 -15.59
N ALA A 127 -15.52 -5.07 -16.57
CA ALA A 127 -15.26 -5.37 -17.97
C ALA A 127 -13.76 -5.42 -18.32
N LEU A 128 -12.90 -4.83 -17.48
CA LEU A 128 -11.47 -4.68 -17.72
C LEU A 128 -10.67 -4.89 -16.42
N PRO A 129 -9.38 -5.26 -16.51
CA PRO A 129 -8.46 -5.22 -15.38
C PRO A 129 -8.14 -3.79 -14.96
N GLY A 130 -7.67 -3.62 -13.73
CA GLY A 130 -7.07 -2.38 -13.24
C GLY A 130 -7.07 -2.39 -11.72
N THR A 131 -6.06 -1.76 -11.13
CA THR A 131 -5.92 -1.74 -9.68
C THR A 131 -5.09 -0.55 -9.21
N ILE A 132 -5.46 -0.01 -8.07
CA ILE A 132 -4.66 0.93 -7.28
C ILE A 132 -4.16 0.18 -6.05
N ASN A 133 -2.91 -0.29 -6.11
CA ASN A 133 -2.23 -0.90 -4.99
C ASN A 133 -1.41 0.16 -4.26
N VAL A 134 -1.60 0.25 -2.93
CA VAL A 134 -0.90 1.18 -2.04
C VAL A 134 -0.15 0.38 -0.98
N PHE A 135 1.16 0.59 -0.88
CA PHE A 135 2.02 0.05 0.17
C PHE A 135 2.56 1.22 0.98
N ALA A 136 2.21 1.29 2.26
CA ALA A 136 2.65 2.34 3.18
C ALA A 136 3.57 1.77 4.26
N LEU A 137 4.71 2.43 4.47
CA LEU A 137 5.59 2.18 5.59
C LEU A 137 5.46 3.35 6.56
N VAL A 138 5.10 3.08 7.82
CA VAL A 138 4.82 4.12 8.82
C VAL A 138 5.71 3.89 10.03
N ALA A 139 6.60 4.85 10.32
CA ALA A 139 7.44 4.84 11.51
C ALA A 139 6.62 5.25 12.74
N ALA A 140 5.91 4.28 13.33
CA ALA A 140 5.09 4.43 14.53
C ALA A 140 4.80 3.07 15.17
N ASP A 141 4.62 3.05 16.48
CA ASP A 141 4.01 1.92 17.19
C ASP A 141 2.53 2.21 17.45
N LEU A 142 1.65 1.38 16.88
CA LEU A 142 0.20 1.60 16.88
C LEU A 142 -0.54 0.38 17.46
N PRO A 143 -1.57 0.57 18.30
CA PRO A 143 -2.52 -0.49 18.61
C PRO A 143 -3.29 -0.90 17.34
N ASP A 144 -3.88 -2.11 17.34
CA ASP A 144 -4.57 -2.64 16.16
C ASP A 144 -5.68 -1.71 15.64
N ALA A 145 -6.42 -1.07 16.55
CA ALA A 145 -7.45 -0.10 16.18
C ALA A 145 -6.87 1.10 15.40
N ALA A 146 -5.76 1.68 15.85
CA ALA A 146 -5.10 2.77 15.13
C ALA A 146 -4.47 2.28 13.81
N LEU A 147 -3.99 1.03 13.76
CA LEU A 147 -3.54 0.46 12.49
C LEU A 147 -4.69 0.31 11.48
N VAL A 148 -5.90 -0.03 11.92
CA VAL A 148 -7.10 -0.01 11.05
C VAL A 148 -7.41 1.42 10.55
N GLU A 149 -7.29 2.43 11.41
CA GLU A 149 -7.47 3.83 11.00
C GLU A 149 -6.53 4.22 9.85
N THR A 150 -5.30 3.68 9.77
CA THR A 150 -4.39 3.97 8.65
C THR A 150 -4.97 3.55 7.29
N VAL A 151 -5.69 2.43 7.23
CA VAL A 151 -6.37 1.96 6.01
C VAL A 151 -7.54 2.89 5.67
N GLN A 152 -8.28 3.36 6.67
CA GLN A 152 -9.34 4.35 6.48
C GLN A 152 -8.79 5.65 5.88
N ILE A 153 -7.69 6.19 6.42
CA ILE A 153 -7.03 7.39 5.90
C ILE A 153 -6.59 7.22 4.45
N ILE A 154 -5.94 6.11 4.10
CA ILE A 154 -5.55 5.84 2.70
C ILE A 154 -6.78 5.79 1.80
N THR A 155 -7.87 5.19 2.27
CA THR A 155 -9.13 5.07 1.51
C THR A 155 -9.77 6.45 1.28
N GLU A 156 -9.84 7.31 2.30
CA GLU A 156 -10.34 8.68 2.17
C GLU A 156 -9.50 9.51 1.19
N VAL A 157 -8.18 9.39 1.26
CA VAL A 157 -7.27 10.09 0.33
C VAL A 157 -7.44 9.61 -1.10
N LYS A 158 -7.58 8.29 -1.31
CA LYS A 158 -7.88 7.72 -2.63
C LYS A 158 -9.20 8.24 -3.18
N ALA A 159 -10.28 8.17 -2.40
CA ALA A 159 -11.58 8.67 -2.81
C ALA A 159 -11.53 10.16 -3.18
N ARG A 160 -10.86 10.98 -2.36
CA ARG A 160 -10.66 12.41 -2.65
C ARG A 160 -9.85 12.64 -3.92
N ARG A 161 -8.82 11.82 -4.20
CA ARG A 161 -7.99 11.95 -5.42
C ARG A 161 -8.68 11.48 -6.70
N LEU A 162 -9.66 10.60 -6.58
CA LEU A 162 -10.49 10.14 -7.69
C LEU A 162 -11.76 10.97 -7.88
N ALA A 163 -12.02 11.94 -6.99
CA ALA A 163 -13.16 12.84 -7.10
C ALA A 163 -13.24 13.49 -8.49
N GLY A 164 -14.43 13.47 -9.08
CA GLY A 164 -14.68 13.94 -10.44
C GLY A 164 -14.47 12.88 -11.54
N ARG A 165 -13.88 11.72 -11.23
CA ARG A 165 -13.83 10.58 -12.15
C ARG A 165 -15.10 9.73 -12.02
N LEU A 166 -15.55 9.19 -13.14
CA LEU A 166 -16.74 8.35 -13.20
C LEU A 166 -16.38 6.92 -13.56
N THR A 167 -17.16 5.97 -13.07
CA THR A 167 -17.18 4.60 -13.55
C THR A 167 -17.72 4.55 -14.99
N PRO A 168 -17.55 3.43 -15.72
CA PRO A 168 -18.19 3.25 -17.03
C PRO A 168 -19.71 3.47 -17.02
N ASP A 169 -20.36 3.16 -15.89
CA ASP A 169 -21.81 3.32 -15.68
C ASP A 169 -22.21 4.73 -15.20
N GLY A 170 -21.26 5.66 -15.09
CA GLY A 170 -21.53 7.06 -14.74
C GLY A 170 -21.62 7.37 -13.24
N HIS A 171 -21.20 6.46 -12.36
CA HIS A 171 -21.16 6.70 -10.91
C HIS A 171 -19.85 7.37 -10.48
N PRO A 172 -19.82 8.20 -9.41
CA PRO A 172 -18.57 8.72 -8.86
C PRO A 172 -17.64 7.59 -8.39
N ALA A 173 -16.44 7.50 -8.97
CA ALA A 173 -15.49 6.44 -8.65
C ALA A 173 -14.68 6.76 -7.37
N THR A 174 -14.49 5.76 -6.52
CA THR A 174 -13.67 5.88 -5.29
C THR A 174 -12.45 4.96 -5.30
N GLY A 175 -12.31 4.12 -6.32
CA GLY A 175 -11.23 3.17 -6.49
C GLY A 175 -11.40 2.37 -7.76
N THR A 176 -10.80 1.18 -7.78
CA THR A 176 -11.08 0.13 -8.77
C THR A 176 -11.69 -1.11 -8.12
N SER A 177 -12.03 -2.12 -8.91
CA SER A 177 -12.62 -3.37 -8.39
C SER A 177 -11.68 -4.24 -7.55
N THR A 178 -10.36 -4.07 -7.64
CA THR A 178 -9.37 -4.96 -6.99
C THR A 178 -8.24 -4.20 -6.30
N ASP A 179 -8.53 -2.98 -5.83
CA ASP A 179 -7.56 -2.19 -5.08
C ASP A 179 -7.00 -2.91 -3.85
N THR A 180 -5.71 -2.77 -3.60
CA THR A 180 -5.07 -3.26 -2.36
C THR A 180 -4.50 -2.12 -1.53
N VAL A 181 -4.65 -2.19 -0.21
CA VAL A 181 -3.95 -1.33 0.74
C VAL A 181 -3.15 -2.21 1.70
N THR A 182 -1.86 -1.91 1.86
CA THR A 182 -0.93 -2.60 2.75
C THR A 182 -0.22 -1.54 3.59
N VAL A 183 -0.27 -1.66 4.91
CA VAL A 183 0.41 -0.75 5.85
C VAL A 183 1.32 -1.57 6.76
N ALA A 184 2.62 -1.27 6.73
CA ALA A 184 3.62 -1.88 7.59
C ALA A 184 4.13 -0.87 8.62
N LEU A 185 4.21 -1.30 9.88
CA LEU A 185 4.78 -0.51 10.96
C LEU A 185 6.30 -0.68 10.99
N LEU A 186 6.98 0.46 11.02
CA LEU A 186 8.40 0.58 11.30
C LEU A 186 8.58 1.09 12.74
N PRO A 187 9.77 0.92 13.33
CA PRO A 187 10.10 1.49 14.62
C PRO A 187 9.83 2.99 14.63
N GLY A 188 9.20 3.47 15.69
CA GLY A 188 8.82 4.86 15.80
C GLY A 188 8.12 5.16 17.13
N PRO A 189 7.69 6.42 17.32
CA PRO A 189 6.95 6.85 18.50
C PRO A 189 5.63 6.08 18.64
N SER A 190 5.18 5.92 19.89
CA SER A 190 3.91 5.28 20.20
C SER A 190 2.77 6.29 20.07
N HIS A 191 1.73 5.93 19.31
CA HIS A 191 0.52 6.73 19.19
C HIS A 191 -0.72 5.87 19.42
N ALA A 192 -1.68 6.40 20.18
CA ALA A 192 -2.94 5.71 20.45
C ALA A 192 -3.92 5.73 19.25
N TYR A 193 -3.73 6.65 18.31
CA TYR A 193 -4.64 6.92 17.19
C TYR A 193 -3.85 7.26 15.92
N ALA A 194 -4.46 7.01 14.76
CA ALA A 194 -3.98 7.38 13.44
C ALA A 194 -5.01 8.14 12.59
N GLY A 195 -6.08 8.65 13.20
CA GLY A 195 -7.13 9.44 12.55
C GLY A 195 -6.63 10.74 11.88
N ALA A 196 -7.51 11.37 11.10
CA ALA A 196 -7.16 12.36 10.06
C ALA A 196 -6.36 13.59 10.52
N VAL A 197 -6.47 13.98 11.79
CA VAL A 197 -5.78 15.15 12.37
C VAL A 197 -4.61 14.79 13.27
N THR A 198 -4.32 13.49 13.46
CA THR A 198 -3.18 13.00 14.24
C THR A 198 -1.87 13.13 13.43
N PRO A 199 -0.69 13.14 14.08
CA PRO A 199 0.58 13.12 13.36
C PRO A 199 0.70 11.95 12.37
N VAL A 200 0.31 10.75 12.80
CA VAL A 200 0.29 9.53 11.97
C VAL A 200 -0.63 9.69 10.76
N GLY A 201 -1.87 10.08 10.99
CA GLY A 201 -2.87 10.26 9.93
C GLY A 201 -2.46 11.34 8.93
N ARG A 202 -1.93 12.47 9.40
CA ARG A 202 -1.46 13.57 8.54
C ARG A 202 -0.23 13.18 7.72
N ALA A 203 0.77 12.52 8.33
CA ALA A 203 1.95 12.04 7.62
C ALA A 203 1.56 11.05 6.52
N LEU A 204 0.74 10.06 6.87
CA LEU A 204 0.26 9.05 5.93
C LEU A 204 -0.58 9.67 4.82
N ALA A 205 -1.52 10.56 5.16
CA ALA A 205 -2.37 11.20 4.19
C ALA A 205 -1.58 12.01 3.17
N ARG A 206 -0.60 12.80 3.62
CA ARG A 206 0.26 13.61 2.72
C ARG A 206 1.13 12.75 1.82
N ALA A 207 1.76 11.71 2.37
CA ALA A 207 2.57 10.79 1.57
C ALA A 207 1.72 10.06 0.53
N CYS A 208 0.55 9.56 0.92
CA CYS A 208 -0.36 8.86 0.02
C CYS A 208 -0.89 9.80 -1.08
N ASP A 209 -1.31 11.00 -0.70
CA ASP A 209 -1.84 12.03 -1.59
C ASP A 209 -0.82 12.44 -2.67
N ALA A 210 0.43 12.66 -2.28
CA ALA A 210 1.52 12.98 -3.19
C ALA A 210 1.88 11.80 -4.10
N ALA A 211 1.94 10.58 -3.57
CA ALA A 211 2.24 9.38 -4.37
C ALA A 211 1.13 9.11 -5.41
N LEU A 212 -0.14 9.25 -5.03
CA LEU A 212 -1.28 9.14 -5.94
C LEU A 212 -1.26 10.23 -7.01
N MET A 213 -0.98 11.49 -6.64
CA MET A 213 -0.85 12.57 -7.61
C MET A 213 0.21 12.28 -8.68
N LEU A 214 1.31 11.62 -8.33
CA LEU A 214 2.35 11.22 -9.27
C LEU A 214 1.98 9.98 -10.11
N ALA A 215 1.17 9.08 -9.54
CA ALA A 215 0.82 7.80 -10.16
C ALA A 215 -0.40 7.87 -11.09
N LEU A 216 -1.34 8.77 -10.80
CA LEU A 216 -2.57 8.91 -11.58
C LEU A 216 -2.30 9.72 -12.85
N PRO A 217 -2.79 9.27 -14.02
CA PRO A 217 -2.70 10.06 -15.24
C PRO A 217 -3.54 11.34 -15.11
N SER A 218 -3.05 12.43 -15.70
CA SER A 218 -3.71 13.73 -15.79
C SER A 218 -5.13 13.63 -16.35
#